data_AF-A0A193QK80-F1
#
_entry.id   AF-A0A193QK80-F1
#
_cell.length_a   1.000
_cell.length_b   1.000
_cell.length_c   1.000
_cell.angle_alpha   90.00
_cell.angle_beta   90.00
_cell.angle_gamma   90.00
#
_symmetry.space_group_name_H-M   'P 1'
#
loop_
_entity.id
_entity.type
_entity.pdbx_description
1 polymer ?
#
loop_
_entity_poly.entity_id
_entity_poly.type
_entity_poly.pdbx_seq_one_letter_code
_entity_poly.pdbx_strand_id
1 'polypeptide(L)' 'MIEQSTPLAAQPRLRDALDFIRREGWWLSRGERLENVTGLSVPLFNAGSEVFASLTLGGPTVCRKA' A
#
# COMPACT_ATOMS: atom_id res chain seq x y z
N MET A 1 -16.10 0.94 -10.77
CA MET A 1 -15.07 0.27 -11.58
C MET A 1 -13.95 -0.09 -10.63
N ILE A 2 -13.87 -1.34 -10.18
CA ILE A 2 -12.86 -1.78 -9.19
C ILE A 2 -11.75 -2.46 -10.01
N GLU A 3 -10.63 -1.78 -10.14
CA GLU A 3 -9.48 -2.23 -10.92
C GLU A 3 -8.91 -3.51 -10.30
N GLN A 4 -8.83 -4.56 -11.11
CA GLN A 4 -8.39 -5.90 -10.73
C GLN A 4 -6.90 -5.87 -10.36
N SER A 5 -6.55 -6.36 -9.16
CA SER A 5 -5.20 -6.37 -8.61
C SER A 5 -4.32 -7.43 -9.29
N THR A 6 -3.67 -7.05 -10.40
CA THR A 6 -2.48 -7.76 -10.90
C THR A 6 -1.31 -7.45 -9.95
N PRO A 7 -0.47 -8.42 -9.57
CA PRO A 7 0.70 -8.15 -8.73
C PRO A 7 1.57 -7.03 -9.34
N LEU A 8 2.02 -6.09 -8.51
CA LEU A 8 2.85 -4.92 -8.86
C LEU A 8 4.25 -5.30 -9.42
N ALA A 9 4.50 -6.59 -9.69
CA ALA A 9 5.78 -7.16 -10.09
C ALA A 9 6.28 -6.69 -11.47
N ALA A 10 5.44 -6.03 -12.29
CA ALA A 10 5.89 -5.40 -13.53
C ALA A 10 6.64 -4.09 -13.24
N GLN A 11 7.91 -4.00 -13.64
CA GLN A 11 8.80 -2.85 -13.37
C GLN A 11 8.21 -1.45 -13.65
N PRO A 12 7.47 -1.21 -14.75
CA PRO A 12 6.89 0.11 -15.01
C PRO A 12 5.85 0.50 -13.95
N ARG A 13 4.98 -0.44 -13.55
CA ARG A 13 3.92 -0.21 -12.56
C ARG A 13 4.48 0.03 -11.16
N LEU A 14 5.62 -0.58 -10.84
CA LEU A 14 6.33 -0.31 -9.59
C LEU A 14 6.82 1.14 -9.52
N ARG A 15 7.35 1.69 -10.63
CA ARG A 15 7.81 3.08 -10.67
C ARG A 15 6.65 4.05 -10.50
N ASP A 16 5.56 3.83 -11.22
CA ASP A 16 4.36 4.67 -11.14
C ASP A 16 3.78 4.65 -9.71
N ALA A 17 3.77 3.49 -9.05
CA ALA A 17 3.36 3.36 -7.66
C ALA A 17 4.30 4.11 -6.71
N LEU A 18 5.63 4.02 -6.89
CA LEU A 18 6.58 4.76 -6.07
C LEU A 18 6.42 6.28 -6.23
N ASP A 19 6.16 6.76 -7.44
CA ASP A 19 5.95 8.19 -7.70
C ASP A 19 4.62 8.67 -7.11
N PHE A 20 3.58 7.84 -7.15
CA PHE A 20 2.34 8.09 -6.42
C PHE A 20 2.59 8.19 -4.91
N ILE A 21 3.29 7.21 -4.31
CA ILE A 21 3.58 7.17 -2.86
C ILE A 21 4.35 8.42 -2.42
N ARG A 22 5.34 8.85 -3.22
CA ARG A 22 6.11 10.07 -2.95
C ARG A 22 5.26 11.33 -2.97
N ARG A 23 4.29 11.41 -3.89
CA ARG A 23 3.42 12.58 -4.05
C ARG A 23 2.30 12.63 -3.02
N GLU A 24 1.66 11.50 -2.77
CA GLU A 24 0.43 11.43 -1.95
C GLU A 24 0.71 11.07 -0.49
N GLY A 25 1.85 10.44 -0.19
CA GLY A 25 2.23 10.07 1.18
C GLY A 25 1.47 8.88 1.76
N TRP A 26 0.85 8.03 0.93
CA TRP A 26 0.19 6.80 1.37
C TRP A 26 0.18 5.73 0.27
N TRP A 27 -0.05 4.48 0.67
CA TRP A 27 -0.28 3.36 -0.24
C TRP A 27 -1.39 2.44 0.27
N LEU A 28 -2.26 1.98 -0.63
CA LEU A 28 -3.23 0.92 -0.35
C LEU A 28 -2.84 -0.34 -1.11
N SER A 29 -2.30 -1.32 -0.38
CA SER A 29 -2.00 -2.65 -0.90
C SER A 29 -3.20 -3.56 -0.69
N ARG A 30 -3.60 -4.31 -1.73
CA ARG A 30 -4.67 -5.31 -1.65
C ARG A 30 -4.20 -6.61 -2.28
N GLY A 31 -4.16 -7.69 -1.49
CA GLY A 31 -3.87 -9.00 -2.06
C GLY A 31 -2.43 -9.21 -2.54
N GLU A 32 -1.53 -8.22 -2.41
CA GLU A 32 -0.20 -8.27 -3.05
C GLU A 32 0.73 -9.31 -2.42
N ARG A 33 0.71 -9.39 -1.08
CA ARG A 33 1.50 -10.37 -0.30
C ARG A 33 0.68 -11.60 0.07
N LEU A 34 -0.57 -11.37 0.49
CA LEU A 34 -1.53 -12.37 0.94
C LEU A 34 -2.88 -12.01 0.31
N GLU A 35 -3.47 -12.96 -0.41
CA GLU A 35 -4.63 -12.77 -1.31
C GLU A 35 -5.84 -12.07 -0.66
N ASN A 36 -6.06 -12.27 0.65
CA ASN A 36 -7.21 -11.73 1.39
C ASN A 36 -6.85 -10.68 2.45
N VAL A 37 -5.69 -10.03 2.32
CA VAL A 37 -5.26 -8.97 3.23
C VAL A 37 -5.19 -7.64 2.49
N THR A 38 -5.75 -6.60 3.10
CA THR A 38 -5.60 -5.21 2.68
C THR A 38 -4.81 -4.45 3.74
N GLY A 39 -3.87 -3.62 3.30
CA GLY A 39 -3.08 -2.74 4.16
C GLY A 39 -3.09 -1.31 3.64
N LEU A 40 -3.42 -0.36 4.51
CA LEU A 40 -3.20 1.06 4.28
C LEU A 40 -1.95 1.49 5.04
N SER A 41 -0.94 1.96 4.32
CA SER A 41 0.35 2.33 4.90
C SER A 41 0.66 3.80 4.68
N VAL A 42 1.28 4.42 5.70
CA VAL A 42 1.80 5.79 5.66
C VAL A 42 3.26 5.82 6.11
N PRO A 43 4.10 6.71 5.55
CA PRO A 43 5.46 6.90 6.01
C PRO A 43 5.49 7.65 7.35
N LEU A 44 6.44 7.30 8.21
CA LEU A 44 6.76 8.05 9.41
C LEU A 44 8.10 8.75 9.20
N PHE A 45 8.13 10.04 9.51
CA PHE A 45 9.30 10.89 9.36
C PHE A 45 9.95 11.18 10.73
N ASN A 46 11.27 11.17 10.75
CA ASN A 46 12.03 11.61 11.93
C ASN A 46 12.06 13.15 11.99
N ALA A 47 12.71 13.71 13.02
CA ALA A 47 12.86 15.17 13.15
C ALA A 47 13.66 15.81 12.00
N GLY A 48 14.47 15.02 11.28
CA GLY A 48 15.20 15.44 10.08
C GLY A 48 14.39 15.38 8.78
N SER A 49 13.08 15.08 8.85
CA SER A 49 12.22 14.86 7.67
C SER A 49 12.63 13.68 6.79
N GLU A 50 13.35 12.71 7.35
CA GLU A 50 13.70 11.47 6.66
C GLU A 50 12.71 10.36 7.01
N VAL A 51 12.36 9.53 6.03
CA VAL A 51 11.53 8.35 6.27
C VAL A 51 12.34 7.36 7.11
N PHE A 52 11.88 7.06 8.33
CA PHE A 52 12.55 6.10 9.22
C PHE A 52 11.73 4.84 9.48
N ALA A 53 10.41 4.90 9.22
CA ALA A 53 9.51 3.77 9.41
C ALA A 53 8.24 3.95 8.55
N SER A 54 7.35 2.95 8.60
CA SER A 54 5.99 3.06 8.10
C SER A 54 5.01 2.51 9.13
N LEU A 55 3.81 3.11 9.19
CA LEU A 55 2.69 2.60 9.98
C LEU A 55 1.66 2.01 9.02
N THR A 56 1.19 0.80 9.33
CA THR A 56 0.19 0.10 8.51
C THR A 56 -1.04 -0.25 9.32
N LEU A 57 -2.22 0.13 8.82
CA LEU A 57 -3.50 -0.45 9.23
C LEU A 57 -3.81 -1.62 8.31
N GLY A 58 -3.74 -2.83 8.84
CA GLY A 58 -3.96 -4.07 8.10
C GLY A 58 -5.21 -4.80 8.57
N GLY A 59 -5.91 -5.45 7.63
CA GLY A 59 -7.07 -6.28 7.94
C GLY A 59 -7.47 -7.19 6.78
N PRO A 60 -8.45 -8.08 7.02
CA PRO A 60 -9.01 -8.88 5.95
C PRO A 60 -9.70 -7.98 4.91
N THR A 61 -9.47 -8.24 3.63
CA THR A 61 -10.11 -7.51 2.52
C THR A 61 -11.63 -7.71 2.55
N VAL A 62 -12.07 -8.89 2.98
CA VAL A 62 -13.49 -9.24 3.11
C VAL A 62 -13.83 -9.42 4.59
N CYS A 63 -14.63 -8.50 5.13
CA CYS A 63 -15.30 -8.69 6.41
C CYS A 63 -16.65 -9.36 6.16
N ARG A 64 -16.73 -10.68 6.35
CA ARG A 64 -18.02 -11.37 6.37
C ARG A 64 -18.67 -11.05 7.72
N LYS A 65 -19.82 -10.37 7.70
CA LYS A 65 -20.66 -10.27 8.91
C LYS A 65 -21.25 -11.66 9.16
N ALA A 66 -21.08 -12.14 10.39
CA ALA A 66 -21.81 -13.30 10.90
C ALA A 66 -23.30 -12.97 11.02
#